data_AF-A0A5E4ABL5-F1
#
_entry.id   AF-A0A5E4ABL5-F1
#
_cell.length_a   1.000
_cell.length_b   1.000
_cell.length_c   1.000
_cell.angle_alpha   90.00
_cell.angle_beta   90.00
_cell.angle_gamma   90.00
#
_symmetry.space_group_name_H-M   'P 1'
#
loop_
_entity.id
_entity.type
_entity.pdbx_description
1 polymer ?
#
loop_
_entity_poly.entity_id
_entity_poly.type
_entity_poly.pdbx_seq_one_letter_code
_entity_poly.pdbx_strand_id
1 'polypeptide(L)'
;AVKFMLKNHTNEHFPFLGISDSYSLSDFRCRTTFYTALTRLLMVDLGEDEDEFENFMLPLTVSFETVLQIFNNNFKQEDVKRMLIGLARDLRGIAFALNTKTSYTMLFDWMYPTYLPVLQRAVEQWYSEPACTTPILKLIAELMQNRSQRLNFDVSSPNGILLFREASKMICTYGNQILSLGSLSKDQIYPMKLKGISICYSALKSALCGNYVSFGVFKLYGDNHFDNVLQAFVKMLLSVSHNDLLQYRKLSQSYYPLLECLTQDHMSFITNLEPPVLLYVLTSISEGLTTLDTVVCSSCCASLDYIVTYLFKHIAKEGKKPLRCREAAQAGQRLLHFMQQNPDVLQQVT
;
A
#
# COMPACT_ATOMS: atom_id res chain seq x y z
N ALA A 1 26.95 -19.70 -17.41
CA ALA A 1 26.32 -18.38 -17.53
C ALA A 1 25.42 -18.06 -16.34
N VAL A 2 24.33 -18.81 -16.08
CA VAL A 2 23.37 -18.52 -14.99
C VAL A 2 24.03 -18.45 -13.60
N LYS A 3 24.81 -19.45 -13.19
CA LYS A 3 25.53 -19.45 -11.91
C LYS A 3 26.47 -18.26 -11.72
N PHE A 4 27.06 -17.75 -12.81
CA PHE A 4 27.91 -16.57 -12.76
C PHE A 4 27.06 -15.33 -12.44
N MET A 5 25.93 -15.15 -13.12
CA MET A 5 25.03 -14.01 -12.89
C MET A 5 24.46 -14.01 -11.47
N LEU A 6 24.07 -15.18 -10.94
CA LEU A 6 23.55 -15.30 -9.58
C LEU A 6 24.58 -14.87 -8.53
N LYS A 7 25.86 -15.19 -8.74
CA LYS A 7 26.92 -14.87 -7.78
C LYS A 7 27.55 -13.48 -7.97
N ASN A 8 27.43 -12.89 -9.15
CA ASN A 8 28.20 -11.71 -9.55
C ASN A 8 27.31 -10.59 -10.11
N HIS A 9 26.20 -10.30 -9.45
CA HIS A 9 25.24 -9.26 -9.84
C HIS A 9 25.55 -7.89 -9.21
N THR A 10 26.80 -7.45 -9.35
CA THR A 10 27.31 -6.14 -8.89
C THR A 10 27.51 -5.18 -10.07
N ASN A 11 27.81 -3.91 -9.77
CA ASN A 11 28.14 -2.90 -10.77
C ASN A 11 29.43 -3.19 -11.56
N GLU A 12 30.32 -4.06 -11.03
CA GLU A 12 31.54 -4.50 -11.73
C GLU A 12 31.23 -5.30 -13.00
N HIS A 13 30.17 -6.12 -12.95
CA HIS A 13 29.76 -6.96 -14.07
C HIS A 13 28.54 -6.41 -14.80
N PHE A 14 27.72 -5.61 -14.12
CA PHE A 14 26.51 -5.00 -14.66
C PHE A 14 26.52 -3.48 -14.37
N PRO A 15 27.15 -2.67 -15.22
CA PRO A 15 27.37 -1.24 -14.96
C PRO A 15 26.09 -0.43 -14.62
N PHE A 16 24.94 -0.84 -15.16
CA PHE A 16 23.64 -0.21 -14.88
C PHE A 16 23.14 -0.39 -13.42
N LEU A 17 23.78 -1.27 -12.64
CA LEU A 17 23.54 -1.42 -11.20
C LEU A 17 24.28 -0.35 -10.38
N GLY A 18 25.28 0.31 -10.97
CA GLY A 18 26.07 1.35 -10.33
C GLY A 18 25.29 2.63 -10.05
N ILE A 19 25.81 3.42 -9.11
CA ILE A 19 25.35 4.77 -8.80
C ILE A 19 26.41 5.73 -9.34
N SER A 20 26.27 6.13 -10.61
CA SER A 20 27.09 7.18 -11.23
C SER A 20 26.21 8.36 -11.55
N ASP A 21 26.75 9.58 -11.40
CA ASP A 21 26.10 10.83 -11.82
C ASP A 21 25.71 10.83 -13.30
N SER A 22 26.39 10.01 -14.11
CA SER A 22 26.12 9.86 -15.54
C SER A 22 24.86 9.05 -15.87
N TYR A 23 24.30 8.30 -14.91
CA TYR A 23 23.09 7.49 -15.13
C TYR A 23 21.83 8.29 -14.81
N SER A 24 20.86 8.23 -15.71
CA SER A 24 19.56 8.85 -15.48
C SER A 24 18.74 7.98 -14.52
N LEU A 25 17.89 8.59 -13.69
CA LEU A 25 16.97 7.85 -12.81
C LEU A 25 15.96 6.98 -13.60
N SER A 26 15.80 7.22 -14.90
CA SER A 26 15.06 6.35 -15.82
C SER A 26 15.72 4.99 -16.03
N ASP A 27 17.05 4.92 -15.99
CA ASP A 27 17.82 3.70 -16.28
C ASP A 27 17.63 2.66 -15.16
N PHE A 28 17.33 3.12 -13.94
CA PHE A 28 16.99 2.25 -12.82
C PHE A 28 15.69 1.45 -13.01
N ARG A 29 14.88 1.74 -14.03
CA ARG A 29 13.69 0.92 -14.34
C ARG A 29 14.08 -0.50 -14.78
N CYS A 30 15.21 -0.66 -15.46
CA CYS A 30 15.71 -1.95 -15.93
C CYS A 30 16.09 -2.88 -14.76
N ARG A 31 16.48 -2.31 -13.62
CA ARG A 31 16.87 -3.05 -12.41
C ARG A 31 15.77 -3.96 -11.90
N THR A 32 14.52 -3.46 -11.83
CA THR A 32 13.39 -4.29 -11.39
C THR A 32 13.19 -5.51 -12.30
N THR A 33 13.27 -5.33 -13.62
CA THR A 33 13.14 -6.44 -14.59
C THR A 33 14.31 -7.42 -14.47
N PHE A 34 15.53 -6.89 -14.33
CA PHE A 34 16.74 -7.68 -14.14
C PHE A 34 16.64 -8.57 -12.90
N TYR A 35 16.34 -8.00 -11.72
CA TYR A 35 16.22 -8.78 -10.50
C TYR A 35 15.00 -9.70 -10.50
N THR A 36 13.91 -9.35 -11.20
CA THR A 36 12.79 -10.29 -11.42
C THR A 36 13.26 -11.54 -12.17
N ALA A 37 13.99 -11.36 -13.28
CA ALA A 37 14.48 -12.47 -14.08
C ALA A 37 15.54 -13.28 -13.33
N LEU A 38 16.47 -12.61 -12.66
CA LEU A 38 17.55 -13.25 -11.92
C LEU A 38 17.02 -14.07 -10.73
N THR A 39 16.06 -13.52 -9.99
CA THR A 39 15.44 -14.23 -8.86
C THR A 39 14.60 -15.42 -9.34
N ARG A 40 13.96 -15.35 -10.50
CA ARG A 40 13.29 -16.52 -11.09
C ARG A 40 14.25 -17.64 -11.45
N LEU A 41 15.49 -17.30 -11.86
CA LEU A 41 16.54 -18.28 -12.10
C LEU A 41 17.05 -18.88 -10.78
N LEU A 42 17.22 -18.06 -9.74
CA LEU A 42 17.55 -18.54 -8.39
C LEU A 42 16.51 -19.56 -7.91
N MET A 43 15.24 -19.25 -8.12
CA MET A 43 14.13 -20.10 -7.66
C MET A 43 14.05 -21.49 -8.31
N VAL A 44 14.80 -21.75 -9.38
CA VAL A 44 14.88 -23.08 -9.98
C VAL A 44 15.58 -24.07 -9.05
N ASP A 45 16.63 -23.61 -8.38
CA ASP A 45 17.50 -24.47 -7.55
C ASP A 45 17.40 -24.17 -6.05
N LEU A 46 16.85 -23.01 -5.64
CA LEU A 46 16.88 -22.54 -4.24
C LEU A 46 16.23 -23.51 -3.23
N GLY A 47 15.06 -24.08 -3.56
CA GLY A 47 14.31 -24.92 -2.62
C GLY A 47 14.08 -24.24 -1.25
N GLU A 48 14.70 -24.79 -0.20
CA GLU A 48 14.70 -24.29 1.17
C GLU A 48 16.12 -23.87 1.65
N ASP A 49 17.06 -23.68 0.71
CA ASP A 49 18.46 -23.33 1.01
C ASP A 49 18.57 -21.84 1.40
N GLU A 50 18.55 -21.58 2.70
CA GLU A 50 18.71 -20.24 3.27
C GLU A 50 20.11 -19.66 3.00
N ASP A 51 21.16 -20.50 3.02
CA ASP A 51 22.53 -20.05 2.77
C ASP A 51 22.70 -19.57 1.32
N GLU A 52 22.12 -20.27 0.34
CA GLU A 52 22.13 -19.83 -1.05
C GLU A 52 21.37 -18.51 -1.24
N PHE A 53 20.25 -18.33 -0.52
CA PHE A 53 19.52 -17.06 -0.52
C PHE A 53 20.35 -15.92 0.09
N GLU A 54 20.99 -16.12 1.23
CA GLU A 54 21.83 -15.11 1.87
C GLU A 54 23.02 -14.71 0.99
N ASN A 55 23.67 -15.70 0.36
CA ASN A 55 24.75 -15.46 -0.59
C ASN A 55 24.28 -14.63 -1.80
N PHE A 56 23.06 -14.90 -2.29
CA PHE A 56 22.45 -14.09 -3.33
C PHE A 56 22.14 -12.66 -2.85
N MET A 57 21.71 -12.47 -1.61
CA MET A 57 21.37 -11.16 -1.08
C MET A 57 22.58 -10.33 -0.63
N LEU A 58 23.77 -10.93 -0.51
CA LEU A 58 24.98 -10.30 0.03
C LEU A 58 25.35 -8.94 -0.63
N PRO A 59 25.29 -8.75 -1.97
CA PRO A 59 25.57 -7.45 -2.57
C PRO A 59 24.60 -6.34 -2.13
N LEU A 60 23.33 -6.70 -1.90
CA LEU A 60 22.31 -5.78 -1.39
C LEU A 60 22.55 -5.49 0.09
N THR A 61 22.95 -6.49 0.88
CA THR A 61 23.35 -6.32 2.29
C THR A 61 24.45 -5.27 2.40
N VAL A 62 25.55 -5.41 1.65
CA VAL A 62 26.67 -4.44 1.65
C VAL A 62 26.19 -3.03 1.27
N SER A 63 25.26 -2.93 0.32
CA SER A 63 24.69 -1.66 -0.11
C SER A 63 23.83 -1.01 1.00
N PHE A 64 23.00 -1.78 1.71
CA PHE A 64 22.23 -1.28 2.86
C PHE A 64 23.14 -0.88 4.03
N GLU A 65 24.16 -1.67 4.34
CA GLU A 65 25.14 -1.35 5.39
C GLU A 65 25.90 -0.06 5.08
N THR A 66 26.27 0.13 3.81
CA THR A 66 26.86 1.40 3.37
C THR A 66 25.89 2.55 3.60
N VAL A 67 24.62 2.42 3.16
CA VAL A 67 23.60 3.46 3.39
C VAL A 67 23.45 3.76 4.88
N LEU A 68 23.38 2.76 5.75
CA LEU A 68 23.26 2.93 7.19
C LEU A 68 24.40 3.78 7.77
N GLN A 69 25.63 3.58 7.29
CA GLN A 69 26.80 4.34 7.74
C GLN A 69 26.78 5.80 7.29
N ILE A 70 26.27 6.09 6.08
CA ILE A 70 26.31 7.44 5.50
C ILE A 70 24.97 8.18 5.51
N PHE A 71 23.88 7.59 6.03
CA PHE A 71 22.53 8.16 6.00
C PHE A 71 22.45 9.57 6.60
N ASN A 72 23.10 9.77 7.75
CA ASN A 72 23.12 11.05 8.46
C ASN A 72 24.18 12.03 7.93
N ASN A 73 24.92 11.66 6.87
CA ASN A 73 25.95 12.52 6.31
C ASN A 73 25.34 13.48 5.29
N ASN A 74 25.18 14.75 5.69
CA ASN A 74 24.60 15.81 4.85
C ASN A 74 25.31 16.00 3.50
N PHE A 75 26.60 15.67 3.39
CA PHE A 75 27.35 15.81 2.14
C PHE A 75 27.11 14.67 1.14
N LYS A 76 26.48 13.56 1.56
CA LYS A 76 26.23 12.37 0.73
C LYS A 76 24.74 12.10 0.48
N GLN A 77 23.87 13.08 0.72
CA GLN A 77 22.41 12.89 0.65
C GLN A 77 21.93 12.46 -0.74
N GLU A 78 22.52 12.97 -1.82
CA GLU A 78 22.18 12.55 -3.19
C GLU A 78 22.64 11.12 -3.50
N ASP A 79 23.81 10.71 -3.01
CA ASP A 79 24.31 9.34 -3.16
C ASP A 79 23.44 8.35 -2.40
N VAL A 80 23.12 8.67 -1.13
CA VAL A 80 22.19 7.88 -0.29
C VAL A 80 20.84 7.72 -0.98
N LYS A 81 20.30 8.82 -1.51
CA LYS A 81 19.03 8.82 -2.23
C LYS A 81 19.07 7.90 -3.45
N ARG A 82 20.11 7.99 -4.28
CA ARG A 82 20.26 7.12 -5.46
C ARG A 82 20.45 5.66 -5.09
N MET A 83 21.23 5.36 -4.05
CA MET A 83 21.39 4.01 -3.49
C MET A 83 20.04 3.42 -3.09
N LEU A 84 19.26 4.17 -2.32
CA LEU A 84 17.93 3.74 -1.85
C LEU A 84 16.94 3.55 -3.00
N ILE A 85 16.98 4.40 -4.03
CA ILE A 85 16.18 4.22 -5.25
C ILE A 85 16.55 2.90 -5.93
N GLY A 86 17.85 2.62 -6.08
CA GLY A 86 18.35 1.36 -6.64
C GLY A 86 17.89 0.15 -5.84
N LEU A 87 18.15 0.15 -4.53
CA LEU A 87 17.76 -0.91 -3.59
C LEU A 87 16.26 -1.18 -3.62
N ALA A 88 15.43 -0.13 -3.59
CA ALA A 88 13.98 -0.30 -3.65
C ALA A 88 13.51 -0.93 -4.97
N ARG A 89 14.20 -0.66 -6.09
CA ARG A 89 13.88 -1.24 -7.40
C ARG A 89 14.32 -2.69 -7.51
N ASP A 90 15.48 -3.01 -6.96
CA ASP A 90 16.05 -4.35 -6.92
C ASP A 90 15.16 -5.26 -6.07
N LEU A 91 14.93 -4.86 -4.81
CA LEU A 91 14.07 -5.58 -3.87
C LEU A 91 12.66 -5.76 -4.40
N ARG A 92 12.10 -4.77 -5.11
CA ARG A 92 10.77 -4.93 -5.71
C ARG A 92 10.77 -6.02 -6.78
N GLY A 93 11.84 -6.14 -7.56
CA GLY A 93 11.99 -7.22 -8.54
C GLY A 93 12.14 -8.60 -7.89
N ILE A 94 12.95 -8.67 -6.83
CA ILE A 94 13.13 -9.88 -6.01
C ILE A 94 11.78 -10.27 -5.40
N ALA A 95 11.15 -9.39 -4.64
CA ALA A 95 9.84 -9.61 -4.02
C ALA A 95 8.78 -10.03 -5.04
N PHE A 96 8.78 -9.49 -6.25
CA PHE A 96 7.82 -9.89 -7.28
C PHE A 96 8.02 -11.34 -7.76
N ALA A 97 9.27 -11.82 -7.81
CA ALA A 97 9.62 -13.17 -8.25
C ALA A 97 9.37 -14.24 -7.18
N LEU A 98 9.49 -13.89 -5.89
CA LEU A 98 9.27 -14.81 -4.77
C LEU A 98 7.77 -15.02 -4.52
N ASN A 99 7.27 -16.16 -4.99
CA ASN A 99 5.85 -16.52 -4.99
C ASN A 99 5.50 -17.71 -4.09
N THR A 100 6.48 -18.27 -3.36
CA THR A 100 6.24 -19.33 -2.38
C THR A 100 6.33 -18.77 -0.96
N LYS A 101 5.65 -19.42 -0.01
CA LYS A 101 5.72 -19.05 1.42
C LYS A 101 7.16 -19.05 1.92
N THR A 102 7.92 -20.12 1.66
CA THR A 102 9.30 -20.28 2.15
C THR A 102 10.21 -19.16 1.63
N SER A 103 10.24 -18.95 0.31
CA SER A 103 11.12 -17.95 -0.28
C SER A 103 10.73 -16.51 0.11
N TYR A 104 9.42 -16.23 0.23
CA TYR A 104 8.98 -14.93 0.74
C TYR A 104 9.39 -14.72 2.21
N THR A 105 9.34 -15.78 3.03
CA THR A 105 9.74 -15.73 4.43
C THR A 105 11.24 -15.41 4.55
N MET A 106 12.10 -16.06 3.77
CA MET A 106 13.53 -15.74 3.68
C MET A 106 13.77 -14.25 3.36
N LEU A 107 13.03 -13.69 2.39
CA LEU A 107 13.14 -12.26 2.07
C LEU A 107 12.67 -11.37 3.23
N PHE A 108 11.54 -11.72 3.86
CA PHE A 108 11.00 -10.93 4.95
C PHE A 108 11.94 -10.93 6.16
N ASP A 109 12.49 -12.08 6.52
CA ASP A 109 13.43 -12.24 7.64
C ASP A 109 14.77 -11.55 7.35
N TRP A 110 15.21 -11.50 6.08
CA TRP A 110 16.36 -10.70 5.67
C TRP A 110 16.09 -9.18 5.77
N MET A 111 14.86 -8.72 5.48
CA MET A 111 14.50 -7.29 5.48
C MET A 111 14.18 -6.73 6.88
N TYR A 112 13.47 -7.51 7.70
CA TYR A 112 12.99 -7.12 9.02
C TYR A 112 13.91 -7.69 10.12
N PRO A 113 14.30 -6.91 11.13
CA PRO A 113 13.86 -5.55 11.45
C PRO A 113 14.77 -4.45 10.90
N THR A 114 15.90 -4.78 10.28
CA THR A 114 17.01 -3.83 10.09
C THR A 114 16.80 -2.86 8.93
N TYR A 115 16.35 -3.33 7.77
CA TYR A 115 16.37 -2.53 6.54
C TYR A 115 15.05 -1.79 6.26
N LEU A 116 13.91 -2.31 6.73
CA LEU A 116 12.62 -1.62 6.61
C LEU A 116 12.61 -0.24 7.29
N PRO A 117 13.17 -0.04 8.50
CA PRO A 117 13.30 1.27 9.12
C PRO A 117 14.18 2.27 8.35
N VAL A 118 15.12 1.80 7.53
CA VAL A 118 15.94 2.68 6.66
C VAL A 118 15.08 3.27 5.55
N LEU A 119 14.26 2.43 4.92
CA LEU A 119 13.30 2.86 3.90
C LEU A 119 12.25 3.81 4.48
N GLN A 120 11.83 3.56 5.71
CA GLN A 120 10.91 4.41 6.46
C GLN A 120 11.49 5.82 6.66
N ARG A 121 12.73 5.92 7.17
CA ARG A 121 13.41 7.22 7.34
C ARG A 121 13.61 7.96 6.01
N ALA A 122 13.86 7.23 4.93
CA ALA A 122 14.00 7.83 3.61
C ALA A 122 12.69 8.50 3.15
N VAL A 123 11.55 7.84 3.37
CA VAL A 123 10.24 8.43 3.07
C VAL A 123 9.95 9.63 3.96
N GLU A 124 10.31 9.57 5.24
CA GLU A 124 10.18 10.70 6.19
C GLU A 124 10.96 11.93 5.73
N GLN A 125 12.18 11.74 5.23
CA GLN A 125 13.10 12.81 4.87
C GLN A 125 12.82 13.40 3.48
N TRP A 126 12.46 12.57 2.50
CA TRP A 126 12.31 12.97 1.09
C TRP A 126 10.88 12.87 0.58
N TYR A 127 9.86 13.05 1.45
CA TYR A 127 8.45 12.92 1.09
C TYR A 127 8.03 13.77 -0.12
N SER A 128 8.65 14.95 -0.30
CA SER A 128 8.41 15.88 -1.40
C SER A 128 9.11 15.50 -2.71
N GLU A 129 9.88 14.40 -2.74
CA GLU A 129 10.63 13.94 -3.91
C GLU A 129 10.11 12.59 -4.42
N PRO A 130 9.19 12.57 -5.40
CA PRO A 130 8.59 11.35 -5.94
C PRO A 130 9.59 10.37 -6.53
N ALA A 131 10.75 10.85 -6.98
CA ALA A 131 11.82 10.03 -7.52
C ALA A 131 12.33 9.01 -6.50
N CYS A 132 12.43 9.40 -5.23
CA CYS A 132 12.85 8.56 -4.11
C CYS A 132 11.67 7.77 -3.50
N THR A 133 10.56 8.46 -3.21
CA THR A 133 9.44 7.84 -2.49
C THR A 133 8.65 6.84 -3.32
N THR A 134 8.45 7.10 -4.62
CA THR A 134 7.66 6.19 -5.48
C THR A 134 8.23 4.77 -5.54
N PRO A 135 9.53 4.54 -5.80
CA PRO A 135 10.13 3.21 -5.71
C PRO A 135 9.88 2.51 -4.37
N ILE A 136 10.07 3.21 -3.26
CA ILE A 136 9.94 2.66 -1.90
C ILE A 136 8.48 2.28 -1.63
N LEU A 137 7.53 3.18 -1.89
CA LEU A 137 6.10 2.89 -1.73
C LEU A 137 5.66 1.72 -2.61
N LYS A 138 6.20 1.59 -3.82
CA LYS A 138 5.93 0.45 -4.70
C LYS A 138 6.52 -0.86 -4.21
N LEU A 139 7.65 -0.82 -3.51
CA LEU A 139 8.20 -2.00 -2.84
C LEU A 139 7.27 -2.42 -1.70
N ILE A 140 6.84 -1.49 -0.84
CA ILE A 140 5.88 -1.79 0.24
C ILE A 140 4.57 -2.35 -0.31
N ALA A 141 4.01 -1.73 -1.36
CA ALA A 141 2.82 -2.25 -2.03
C ALA A 141 3.03 -3.67 -2.59
N GLU A 142 4.20 -3.96 -3.15
CA GLU A 142 4.54 -5.31 -3.61
C GLU A 142 4.63 -6.29 -2.44
N LEU A 143 5.30 -5.94 -1.33
CA LEU A 143 5.44 -6.82 -0.17
C LEU A 143 4.08 -7.23 0.42
N MET A 144 3.12 -6.32 0.45
CA MET A 144 1.77 -6.57 0.97
C MET A 144 0.88 -7.40 0.03
N GLN A 145 1.30 -7.63 -1.21
CA GLN A 145 0.49 -8.36 -2.18
C GLN A 145 0.58 -9.87 -1.95
N ASN A 146 -0.55 -10.50 -1.61
CA ASN A 146 -0.63 -11.96 -1.43
C ASN A 146 -0.73 -12.71 -2.78
N ARG A 147 0.33 -12.65 -3.60
CA ARG A 147 0.39 -13.41 -4.85
C ARG A 147 0.62 -14.89 -4.56
N SER A 148 -0.15 -15.77 -5.21
CA SER A 148 0.00 -17.23 -5.09
C SER A 148 -0.02 -17.75 -3.65
N GLN A 149 -0.76 -17.09 -2.74
CA GLN A 149 -0.82 -17.45 -1.31
C GLN A 149 0.53 -17.41 -0.58
N ARG A 150 1.49 -16.62 -1.05
CA ARG A 150 2.81 -16.48 -0.42
C ARG A 150 2.78 -15.86 0.98
N LEU A 151 1.75 -15.09 1.32
CA LEU A 151 1.58 -14.48 2.65
C LEU A 151 0.82 -15.38 3.63
N ASN A 152 0.69 -16.68 3.33
CA ASN A 152 0.06 -17.64 4.23
C ASN A 152 1.05 -18.06 5.34
N PHE A 153 1.28 -17.16 6.30
CA PHE A 153 2.14 -17.42 7.45
C PHE A 153 1.50 -18.46 8.39
N ASP A 154 2.34 -19.17 9.16
CA ASP A 154 1.82 -20.07 10.18
C ASP A 154 1.05 -19.30 11.26
N VAL A 155 0.06 -19.94 11.88
CA VAL A 155 -0.80 -19.32 12.90
C VAL A 155 0.01 -18.80 14.11
N SER A 156 1.19 -19.39 14.35
CA SER A 156 2.13 -18.98 15.39
C SER A 156 3.08 -17.86 14.96
N SER A 157 3.15 -17.53 13.67
CA SER A 157 4.11 -16.54 13.15
C SER A 157 3.57 -15.11 13.32
N PRO A 158 4.37 -14.19 13.90
CA PRO A 158 4.00 -12.79 13.97
C PRO A 158 4.21 -12.04 12.63
N ASN A 159 4.78 -12.69 11.60
CA ASN A 159 5.26 -12.02 10.39
C ASN A 159 4.17 -11.24 9.65
N GLY A 160 2.94 -11.76 9.60
CA GLY A 160 1.83 -11.03 9.01
C GLY A 160 1.54 -9.71 9.73
N ILE A 161 1.50 -9.75 11.06
CA ILE A 161 1.26 -8.57 11.90
C ILE A 161 2.40 -7.57 11.74
N LEU A 162 3.65 -8.04 11.76
CA LEU A 162 4.84 -7.21 11.62
C LEU A 162 4.89 -6.52 10.25
N LEU A 163 4.61 -7.26 9.17
CA LEU A 163 4.52 -6.73 7.81
C LEU A 163 3.46 -5.62 7.73
N PHE A 164 2.28 -5.86 8.29
CA PHE A 164 1.22 -4.84 8.30
C PHE A 164 1.62 -3.62 9.12
N ARG A 165 2.27 -3.79 10.27
CA ARG A 165 2.71 -2.66 11.13
C ARG A 165 3.71 -1.77 10.41
N GLU A 166 4.74 -2.33 9.78
CA GLU A 166 5.74 -1.57 9.03
C GLU A 166 5.11 -0.86 7.82
N ALA A 167 4.25 -1.56 7.07
CA ALA A 167 3.55 -0.96 5.94
C ALA A 167 2.59 0.17 6.37
N SER A 168 1.82 -0.06 7.44
CA SER A 168 0.91 0.92 8.02
C SER A 168 1.66 2.18 8.45
N LYS A 169 2.80 2.01 9.13
CA LYS A 169 3.66 3.12 9.55
C LYS A 169 4.14 3.93 8.34
N MET A 170 4.58 3.27 7.27
CA MET A 170 5.02 3.92 6.02
C MET A 170 3.89 4.72 5.37
N ILE A 171 2.71 4.11 5.24
CA ILE A 171 1.54 4.78 4.64
C ILE A 171 1.11 5.99 5.48
N CYS A 172 1.05 5.86 6.81
CA CYS A 172 0.70 6.96 7.71
C CYS A 172 1.70 8.11 7.60
N THR A 173 2.98 7.79 7.54
CA THR A 173 4.05 8.77 7.47
C THR A 173 4.00 9.57 6.18
N TYR A 174 4.01 8.86 5.05
CA TYR A 174 3.89 9.50 3.74
C TYR A 174 2.56 10.26 3.63
N GLY A 175 1.46 9.65 4.03
CA GLY A 175 0.12 10.21 3.95
C GLY A 175 -0.05 11.49 4.77
N ASN A 176 0.54 11.59 5.96
CA ASN A 176 0.46 12.82 6.75
C ASN A 176 1.37 13.93 6.19
N GLN A 177 2.57 13.59 5.70
CA GLN A 177 3.52 14.59 5.18
C GLN A 177 3.13 15.11 3.80
N ILE A 178 2.59 14.27 2.92
CA ILE A 178 2.23 14.69 1.56
C ILE A 178 1.09 15.72 1.54
N LEU A 179 0.30 15.77 2.61
CA LEU A 179 -0.75 16.76 2.81
C LEU A 179 -0.21 18.16 3.11
N SER A 180 1.02 18.27 3.61
CA SER A 180 1.66 19.56 3.86
C SER A 180 2.25 20.19 2.60
N LEU A 181 2.20 19.51 1.45
CA LEU A 181 2.57 20.12 0.18
C LEU A 181 1.59 21.24 -0.15
N GLY A 182 2.13 22.42 -0.48
CA GLY A 182 1.34 23.60 -0.86
C GLY A 182 0.59 23.43 -2.18
N SER A 183 0.03 24.53 -2.69
CA SER A 183 -0.67 24.54 -3.97
C SER A 183 0.26 24.13 -5.11
N LEU A 184 -0.06 23.01 -5.77
CA LEU A 184 0.66 22.49 -6.94
C LEU A 184 -0.08 22.90 -8.22
N SER A 185 0.66 23.08 -9.31
CA SER A 185 0.05 23.25 -10.64
C SER A 185 -0.63 21.95 -11.10
N LYS A 186 -1.60 22.08 -12.03
CA LYS A 186 -2.35 20.92 -12.58
C LYS A 186 -1.44 19.85 -13.20
N ASP A 187 -0.28 20.22 -13.73
CA ASP A 187 0.66 19.27 -14.32
C ASP A 187 1.53 18.56 -13.27
N GLN A 188 1.76 19.20 -12.12
CA GLN A 188 2.62 18.67 -11.06
C GLN A 188 1.84 17.92 -9.97
N ILE A 189 0.54 18.17 -9.82
CA ILE A 189 -0.29 17.53 -8.78
C ILE A 189 -0.24 16.01 -8.86
N TYR A 190 -0.31 15.45 -10.07
CA TYR A 190 -0.29 14.01 -10.25
C TYR A 190 1.06 13.38 -9.87
N PRO A 191 2.20 13.76 -10.48
CA PRO A 191 3.48 13.14 -10.17
C PRO A 191 3.94 13.41 -8.74
N MET A 192 3.62 14.58 -8.16
CA MET A 192 4.08 14.98 -6.83
C MET A 192 3.23 14.40 -5.69
N LYS A 193 1.90 14.33 -5.87
CA LYS A 193 0.97 13.98 -4.80
C LYS A 193 0.12 12.74 -5.14
N LEU A 194 -0.70 12.82 -6.18
CA LEU A 194 -1.76 11.83 -6.42
C LEU A 194 -1.21 10.43 -6.75
N LYS A 195 -0.06 10.36 -7.43
CA LYS A 195 0.57 9.08 -7.76
C LYS A 195 1.02 8.32 -6.51
N GLY A 196 1.56 9.00 -5.50
CA GLY A 196 1.95 8.37 -4.24
C GLY A 196 0.74 7.93 -3.43
N ILE A 197 -0.31 8.77 -3.37
CA ILE A 197 -1.60 8.42 -2.76
C ILE A 197 -2.19 7.16 -3.41
N SER A 198 -2.19 7.08 -4.74
CA SER A 198 -2.67 5.91 -5.49
C SER A 198 -1.92 4.61 -5.14
N ILE A 199 -0.60 4.70 -4.93
CA ILE A 199 0.20 3.55 -4.50
C ILE A 199 -0.16 3.16 -3.05
N CYS A 200 -0.35 4.12 -2.16
CA CYS A 200 -0.79 3.86 -0.79
C CYS A 200 -2.16 3.18 -0.74
N TYR A 201 -3.11 3.60 -1.58
CA TYR A 201 -4.42 2.95 -1.68
C TYR A 201 -4.32 1.51 -2.17
N SER A 202 -3.46 1.26 -3.16
CA SER A 202 -3.21 -0.09 -3.68
C SER A 202 -2.55 -0.99 -2.63
N ALA A 203 -1.60 -0.45 -1.86
CA ALA A 203 -0.95 -1.13 -0.75
C ALA A 203 -1.97 -1.49 0.35
N LEU A 204 -2.78 -0.51 0.78
CA LEU A 204 -3.82 -0.71 1.78
C LEU A 204 -4.85 -1.75 1.33
N LYS A 205 -5.33 -1.67 0.08
CA LYS A 205 -6.23 -2.69 -0.49
C LYS A 205 -5.63 -4.09 -0.37
N SER A 206 -4.35 -4.23 -0.74
CA SER A 206 -3.65 -5.52 -0.69
C SER A 206 -3.50 -6.06 0.73
N ALA A 207 -3.36 -5.17 1.73
CA ALA A 207 -3.43 -5.57 3.14
C ALA A 207 -4.80 -6.11 3.52
N LEU A 208 -5.86 -5.37 3.21
CA LEU A 208 -7.22 -5.70 3.65
C LEU A 208 -7.72 -7.01 3.01
N CYS A 209 -7.48 -7.19 1.70
CA CYS A 209 -7.87 -8.42 0.98
C CYS A 209 -6.86 -9.58 1.16
N GLY A 210 -5.73 -9.35 1.82
CA GLY A 210 -4.60 -10.27 1.80
C GLY A 210 -4.80 -11.54 2.64
N ASN A 211 -5.76 -11.54 3.57
CA ASN A 211 -6.09 -12.64 4.49
C ASN A 211 -4.92 -13.17 5.34
N TYR A 212 -3.82 -12.42 5.46
CA TYR A 212 -2.63 -12.81 6.23
C TYR A 212 -2.58 -12.20 7.64
N VAL A 213 -3.52 -11.28 7.95
CA VAL A 213 -3.64 -10.64 9.26
C VAL A 213 -5.10 -10.55 9.67
N SER A 214 -5.38 -10.95 10.90
CA SER A 214 -6.67 -10.69 11.54
C SER A 214 -6.66 -9.30 12.20
N PHE A 215 -7.32 -8.31 11.59
CA PHE A 215 -7.28 -6.93 12.10
C PHE A 215 -7.89 -6.74 13.50
N GLY A 216 -8.75 -7.65 13.96
CA GLY A 216 -9.26 -7.66 15.33
C GLY A 216 -8.17 -7.78 16.40
N VAL A 217 -7.01 -8.35 16.04
CA VAL A 217 -5.85 -8.50 16.91
C VAL A 217 -5.31 -7.14 17.36
N PHE A 218 -5.29 -6.13 16.49
CA PHE A 218 -4.81 -4.79 16.84
C PHE A 218 -5.59 -4.18 18.00
N LYS A 219 -6.93 -4.30 17.96
CA LYS A 219 -7.80 -3.83 19.04
C LYS A 219 -7.59 -4.61 20.35
N LEU A 220 -7.32 -5.91 20.27
CA LEU A 220 -7.09 -6.76 21.45
C LEU A 220 -5.77 -6.43 22.17
N TYR A 221 -4.72 -6.09 21.41
CA TYR A 221 -3.40 -5.77 21.95
C TYR A 221 -3.18 -4.26 22.21
N GLY A 222 -4.20 -3.42 22.00
CA GLY A 222 -4.09 -1.97 22.15
C GLY A 222 -3.16 -1.31 21.12
N ASP A 223 -3.00 -1.95 19.96
CA ASP A 223 -2.20 -1.48 18.86
C ASP A 223 -3.07 -0.64 17.90
N ASN A 224 -2.69 0.63 17.70
CA ASN A 224 -3.46 1.58 16.90
C ASN A 224 -3.04 1.65 15.42
N HIS A 225 -2.15 0.77 14.92
CA HIS A 225 -1.67 0.85 13.53
C HIS A 225 -2.82 0.74 12.52
N PHE A 226 -3.79 -0.15 12.76
CA PHE A 226 -4.95 -0.31 11.88
C PHE A 226 -5.83 0.96 11.83
N ASP A 227 -6.15 1.53 12.99
CA ASP A 227 -6.96 2.76 13.03
C ASP A 227 -6.21 3.95 12.44
N ASN A 228 -4.90 4.06 12.68
CA ASN A 228 -4.06 5.12 12.14
C ASN A 228 -4.03 5.11 10.61
N VAL A 229 -3.92 3.94 9.98
CA VAL A 229 -3.88 3.85 8.51
C VAL A 229 -5.23 4.19 7.88
N LEU A 230 -6.34 3.81 8.53
CA LEU A 230 -7.68 4.19 8.09
C LEU A 230 -7.91 5.71 8.22
N GLN A 231 -7.41 6.33 9.29
CA GLN A 231 -7.43 7.79 9.41
C GLN A 231 -6.55 8.48 8.36
N ALA A 232 -5.36 7.93 8.08
CA ALA A 232 -4.49 8.43 7.01
C ALA A 232 -5.17 8.32 5.64
N PHE A 233 -5.88 7.23 5.37
CA PHE A 233 -6.72 7.06 4.18
C PHE A 233 -7.75 8.19 4.06
N VAL A 234 -8.52 8.46 5.12
CA VAL A 234 -9.54 9.54 5.11
C VAL A 234 -8.90 10.90 4.86
N LYS A 235 -7.78 11.22 5.53
CA LYS A 235 -7.08 12.49 5.33
C LYS A 235 -6.57 12.65 3.90
N MET A 236 -6.03 11.59 3.31
CA MET A 236 -5.61 11.59 1.90
C MET A 236 -6.81 11.76 0.96
N LEU A 237 -7.93 11.08 1.25
CA LEU A 237 -9.16 11.16 0.46
C LEU A 237 -9.71 12.58 0.38
N LEU A 238 -9.85 13.25 1.54
CA LEU A 238 -10.34 14.63 1.61
C LEU A 238 -9.41 15.64 0.93
N SER A 239 -8.15 15.27 0.67
CA SER A 239 -7.18 16.12 0.01
C SER A 239 -7.20 16.04 -1.52
N VAL A 240 -8.03 15.15 -2.08
CA VAL A 240 -8.20 14.89 -3.51
C VAL A 240 -9.58 15.39 -3.93
N SER A 241 -9.64 16.16 -5.02
CA SER A 241 -10.94 16.59 -5.58
C SER A 241 -11.63 15.44 -6.31
N HIS A 242 -12.96 15.44 -6.34
CA HIS A 242 -13.75 14.47 -7.11
C HIS A 242 -13.35 14.43 -8.60
N ASN A 243 -13.09 15.61 -9.19
CA ASN A 243 -12.64 15.69 -10.59
C ASN A 243 -11.28 15.00 -10.81
N ASP A 244 -10.30 15.24 -9.93
CA ASP A 244 -8.99 14.57 -10.02
C ASP A 244 -9.12 13.05 -9.85
N LEU A 245 -10.02 12.62 -8.95
CA LEU A 245 -10.27 11.20 -8.68
C LEU A 245 -10.69 10.45 -9.96
N LEU A 246 -11.55 11.06 -10.77
CA LEU A 246 -12.06 10.48 -12.02
C LEU A 246 -11.12 10.69 -13.21
N GLN A 247 -10.45 11.85 -13.29
CA GLN A 247 -9.55 12.19 -14.39
C GLN A 247 -8.32 11.27 -14.43
N TYR A 248 -7.75 10.94 -13.27
CA TYR A 248 -6.52 10.15 -13.19
C TYR A 248 -6.81 8.66 -13.01
N ARG A 249 -6.84 7.92 -14.14
CA ARG A 249 -7.14 6.48 -14.18
C ARG A 249 -6.45 5.60 -13.13
N LYS A 250 -5.16 5.82 -12.84
CA LYS A 250 -4.45 5.00 -11.83
C LYS A 250 -4.96 5.27 -10.41
N LEU A 251 -5.36 6.51 -10.14
CA LEU A 251 -5.93 6.90 -8.86
C LEU A 251 -7.31 6.26 -8.68
N SER A 252 -8.21 6.39 -9.67
CA SER A 252 -9.53 5.74 -9.63
C SER A 252 -9.42 4.22 -9.46
N GLN A 253 -8.56 3.56 -10.26
CA GLN A 253 -8.34 2.11 -10.17
C GLN A 253 -7.68 1.64 -8.87
N SER A 254 -7.13 2.56 -8.06
CA SER A 254 -6.63 2.25 -6.72
C SER A 254 -7.64 2.56 -5.61
N TYR A 255 -8.44 3.62 -5.78
CA TYR A 255 -9.40 4.08 -4.79
C TYR A 255 -10.67 3.23 -4.76
N TYR A 256 -11.36 3.06 -5.89
CA TYR A 256 -12.65 2.38 -5.90
C TYR A 256 -12.57 0.91 -5.47
N PRO A 257 -11.56 0.13 -5.88
CA PRO A 257 -11.40 -1.23 -5.36
C PRO A 257 -11.00 -1.29 -3.87
N LEU A 258 -10.37 -0.25 -3.33
CA LEU A 258 -10.13 -0.14 -1.89
C LEU A 258 -11.44 0.16 -1.15
N LEU A 259 -12.26 1.07 -1.69
CA LEU A 259 -13.57 1.40 -1.12
C LEU A 259 -14.51 0.19 -1.11
N GLU A 260 -14.50 -0.61 -2.18
CA GLU A 260 -15.21 -1.89 -2.25
C GLU A 260 -14.81 -2.82 -1.10
N CYS A 261 -13.50 -3.01 -0.88
CA CYS A 261 -13.03 -3.84 0.23
C CYS A 261 -13.44 -3.27 1.61
N LEU A 262 -13.38 -1.95 1.79
CA LEU A 262 -13.80 -1.31 3.04
C LEU A 262 -15.30 -1.47 3.30
N THR A 263 -16.14 -1.36 2.26
CA THR A 263 -17.60 -1.53 2.39
C THR A 263 -18.00 -2.99 2.58
N GLN A 264 -17.24 -3.93 2.04
CA GLN A 264 -17.47 -5.36 2.21
C GLN A 264 -17.12 -5.84 3.63
N ASP A 265 -15.88 -5.62 4.09
CA ASP A 265 -15.34 -6.28 5.30
C ASP A 265 -15.24 -5.33 6.50
N HIS A 266 -15.22 -4.01 6.27
CA HIS A 266 -14.98 -2.98 7.29
C HIS A 266 -16.11 -1.93 7.34
N MET A 267 -17.35 -2.34 7.08
CA MET A 267 -18.50 -1.42 7.03
C MET A 267 -18.76 -0.66 8.35
N SER A 268 -18.33 -1.23 9.49
CA SER A 268 -18.34 -0.53 10.79
C SER A 268 -17.45 0.70 10.82
N PHE A 269 -16.37 0.75 10.05
CA PHE A 269 -15.55 1.94 9.89
C PHE A 269 -16.28 3.00 9.06
N ILE A 270 -16.81 2.61 7.89
CA ILE A 270 -17.53 3.52 6.98
C ILE A 270 -18.70 4.21 7.71
N THR A 271 -19.52 3.45 8.44
CA THR A 271 -20.67 3.98 9.19
C THR A 271 -20.30 4.91 10.36
N ASN A 272 -19.06 4.86 10.84
CA ASN A 272 -18.56 5.74 11.90
C ASN A 272 -17.82 6.97 11.37
N LEU A 273 -17.70 7.13 10.05
CA LEU A 273 -17.12 8.33 9.43
C LEU A 273 -18.00 9.55 9.73
N GLU A 274 -17.36 10.72 9.75
CA GLU A 274 -18.05 12.00 9.91
C GLU A 274 -18.97 12.27 8.69
N PRO A 275 -20.12 12.96 8.88
CA PRO A 275 -21.06 13.24 7.80
C PRO A 275 -20.45 13.84 6.51
N PRO A 276 -19.48 14.79 6.57
CA PRO A 276 -18.85 15.32 5.36
C PRO A 276 -18.04 14.27 4.58
N VAL A 277 -17.41 13.33 5.28
CA VAL A 277 -16.62 12.25 4.66
C VAL A 277 -17.55 11.21 4.05
N LEU A 278 -18.64 10.88 4.72
CA LEU A 278 -19.69 10.02 4.18
C LEU A 278 -20.28 10.61 2.90
N LEU A 279 -20.57 11.91 2.90
CA LEU A 279 -21.05 12.61 1.71
C LEU A 279 -20.03 12.50 0.57
N TYR A 280 -18.75 12.77 0.85
CA TYR A 280 -17.68 12.62 -0.15
C TYR A 280 -17.68 11.22 -0.76
N VAL A 281 -17.73 10.17 0.07
CA VAL A 281 -17.72 8.77 -0.37
C VAL A 281 -18.93 8.47 -1.25
N LEU A 282 -20.15 8.82 -0.82
CA LEU A 282 -21.37 8.55 -1.59
C LEU A 282 -21.39 9.33 -2.91
N THR A 283 -21.00 10.60 -2.93
CA THR A 283 -20.85 11.38 -4.16
C THR A 283 -19.81 10.75 -5.08
N SER A 284 -18.67 10.29 -4.55
CA SER A 284 -17.66 9.62 -5.36
C SER A 284 -18.15 8.32 -6.00
N ILE A 285 -19.03 7.57 -5.31
CA ILE A 285 -19.67 6.36 -5.85
C ILE A 285 -20.65 6.74 -6.96
N SER A 286 -21.53 7.73 -6.72
CA SER A 286 -22.49 8.22 -7.72
C SER A 286 -21.79 8.63 -9.01
N GLU A 287 -20.77 9.47 -8.92
CA GLU A 287 -20.02 9.90 -10.10
C GLU A 287 -19.24 8.73 -10.74
N GLY A 288 -18.68 7.83 -9.93
CA GLY A 288 -17.96 6.64 -10.39
C GLY A 288 -18.82 5.67 -11.20
N LEU A 289 -20.11 5.54 -10.88
CA LEU A 289 -21.08 4.71 -11.62
C LEU A 289 -21.27 5.18 -13.06
N THR A 290 -21.13 6.49 -13.31
CA THR A 290 -21.29 7.08 -14.64
C THR A 290 -20.05 6.94 -15.54
N THR A 291 -18.94 6.40 -15.00
CA THR A 291 -17.69 6.26 -15.74
C THR A 291 -17.71 5.09 -16.72
N LEU A 292 -16.92 5.21 -17.80
CA LEU A 292 -16.76 4.15 -18.80
C LEU A 292 -15.76 3.05 -18.38
N ASP A 293 -14.99 3.23 -17.30
CA ASP A 293 -14.03 2.22 -16.83
C ASP A 293 -14.78 1.12 -16.08
N THR A 294 -14.83 -0.07 -16.67
CA THR A 294 -15.60 -1.21 -16.14
C THR A 294 -15.15 -1.64 -14.75
N VAL A 295 -13.86 -1.49 -14.42
CA VAL A 295 -13.33 -1.83 -13.09
C VAL A 295 -13.89 -0.84 -12.06
N VAL A 296 -13.88 0.45 -12.39
CA VAL A 296 -14.41 1.50 -11.51
C VAL A 296 -15.91 1.34 -11.31
N CYS A 297 -16.66 1.20 -12.40
CA CYS A 297 -18.11 1.01 -12.35
C CYS A 297 -18.49 -0.24 -11.54
N SER A 298 -17.83 -1.38 -11.79
CA SER A 298 -18.07 -2.62 -11.03
C SER A 298 -17.80 -2.45 -9.53
N SER A 299 -16.67 -1.83 -9.16
CA SER A 299 -16.35 -1.58 -7.75
C SER A 299 -17.33 -0.61 -7.09
N CYS A 300 -17.84 0.38 -7.82
CA CYS A 300 -18.88 1.29 -7.33
C CYS A 300 -20.21 0.56 -7.09
N CYS A 301 -20.64 -0.28 -8.05
CA CYS A 301 -21.85 -1.09 -7.92
C CYS A 301 -21.77 -2.03 -6.71
N ALA A 302 -20.65 -2.75 -6.55
CA ALA A 302 -20.43 -3.62 -5.41
C ALA A 302 -20.42 -2.85 -4.09
N SER A 303 -19.72 -1.71 -4.04
CA SER A 303 -19.69 -0.85 -2.85
C SER A 303 -21.10 -0.38 -2.46
N LEU A 304 -21.90 0.05 -3.44
CA LEU A 304 -23.27 0.49 -3.20
C LEU A 304 -24.15 -0.66 -2.72
N ASP A 305 -24.05 -1.84 -3.34
CA ASP A 305 -24.79 -3.04 -2.92
C ASP A 305 -24.46 -3.43 -1.48
N TYR A 306 -23.18 -3.39 -1.09
CA TYR A 306 -22.78 -3.66 0.30
C TYR A 306 -23.34 -2.62 1.28
N ILE A 307 -23.31 -1.34 0.92
CA ILE A 307 -23.87 -0.26 1.75
C ILE A 307 -25.38 -0.44 1.93
N VAL A 308 -26.12 -0.63 0.83
CA VAL A 308 -27.58 -0.81 0.83
C VAL A 308 -27.98 -2.09 1.57
N THR A 309 -27.28 -3.19 1.32
CA THR A 309 -27.50 -4.47 2.01
C THR A 309 -27.27 -4.32 3.52
N TYR A 310 -26.24 -3.60 3.93
CA TYR A 310 -25.96 -3.33 5.34
C TYR A 310 -27.08 -2.51 5.99
N LEU A 311 -27.53 -1.45 5.31
CA LEU A 311 -28.65 -0.61 5.77
C LEU A 311 -29.94 -1.40 5.89
N PHE A 312 -30.28 -2.19 4.87
CA PHE A 312 -31.47 -3.02 4.86
C PHE A 312 -31.45 -4.02 6.02
N LYS A 313 -30.32 -4.69 6.25
CA LYS A 313 -30.14 -5.61 7.39
C LYS A 313 -30.31 -4.90 8.73
N HIS A 314 -29.91 -3.63 8.85
CA HIS A 314 -30.12 -2.83 10.07
C HIS A 314 -31.58 -2.44 10.27
N ILE A 315 -32.24 -1.89 9.24
CA ILE A 315 -33.65 -1.51 9.29
C ILE A 315 -34.54 -2.73 9.61
N ALA A 316 -34.27 -3.87 8.96
CA ALA A 316 -34.99 -5.11 9.19
C ALA A 316 -34.79 -5.67 10.62
N LYS A 317 -33.64 -5.40 11.24
CA LYS A 317 -33.34 -5.77 12.63
C LYS A 317 -33.96 -4.80 13.64
N GLU A 318 -34.09 -3.51 13.34
CA GLU A 318 -34.80 -2.56 14.21
C GLU A 318 -36.30 -2.92 14.37
N GLY A 319 -36.90 -3.58 13.38
CA GLY A 319 -38.25 -4.15 13.48
C GLY A 319 -38.38 -5.39 14.37
N LYS A 320 -37.27 -6.01 14.81
CA LYS A 320 -37.24 -7.21 15.68
C LYS A 320 -36.22 -7.04 16.80
N LYS A 321 -36.63 -6.46 17.94
CA LYS A 321 -35.80 -6.45 19.18
C LYS A 321 -35.36 -7.88 19.55
N PRO A 322 -34.07 -8.09 19.87
CA PRO A 322 -33.70 -8.14 21.29
C PRO A 322 -32.37 -7.44 21.67
N LEU A 323 -32.23 -7.24 22.98
CA LEU A 323 -31.34 -6.35 23.76
C LEU A 323 -29.81 -6.59 23.75
N ARG A 324 -29.17 -7.08 22.68
CA ARG A 324 -27.71 -7.35 22.72
C ARG A 324 -26.93 -6.91 21.47
N CYS A 325 -26.91 -5.61 21.15
CA CYS A 325 -25.84 -5.02 20.32
C CYS A 325 -25.90 -3.48 20.34
N ARG A 326 -25.45 -2.85 21.44
CA ARG A 326 -25.55 -1.40 21.60
C ARG A 326 -24.58 -0.61 20.69
N GLU A 327 -23.46 -1.20 20.29
CA GLU A 327 -22.44 -0.52 19.46
C GLU A 327 -22.75 -0.60 17.96
N ALA A 328 -23.19 -1.77 17.45
CA ALA A 328 -23.58 -1.92 16.05
C ALA A 328 -24.88 -1.17 15.72
N ALA A 329 -25.82 -1.08 16.66
CA ALA A 329 -27.07 -0.33 16.49
C ALA A 329 -26.83 1.19 16.34
N GLN A 330 -25.82 1.75 17.04
CA GLN A 330 -25.51 3.18 16.96
C GLN A 330 -24.90 3.60 15.62
N ALA A 331 -24.05 2.75 15.02
CA ALA A 331 -23.41 3.05 13.74
C ALA A 331 -24.42 3.02 12.57
N GLY A 332 -25.34 2.04 12.56
CA GLY A 332 -26.43 1.96 11.58
C GLY A 332 -27.40 3.14 11.69
N GLN A 333 -27.76 3.55 12.91
CA GLN A 333 -28.63 4.71 13.15
C GLN A 333 -28.02 6.05 12.68
N ARG A 334 -26.70 6.23 12.78
CA ARG A 334 -26.02 7.44 12.28
C ARG A 334 -26.09 7.53 10.77
N LEU A 335 -25.80 6.44 10.06
CA LEU A 335 -25.88 6.42 8.60
C LEU A 335 -27.33 6.59 8.11
N LEU A 336 -28.28 5.97 8.80
CA LEU A 336 -29.71 6.09 8.51
C LEU A 336 -30.24 7.51 8.76
N HIS A 337 -29.87 8.13 9.88
CA HIS A 337 -30.21 9.52 10.18
C HIS A 337 -29.57 10.50 9.18
N PHE A 338 -28.32 10.26 8.78
CA PHE A 338 -27.66 11.03 7.73
C PHE A 338 -28.40 10.93 6.39
N MET A 339 -28.83 9.73 5.99
CA MET A 339 -29.59 9.49 4.76
C MET A 339 -31.00 10.09 4.81
N GLN A 340 -31.65 10.08 5.97
CA GLN A 340 -32.95 10.75 6.17
C GLN A 340 -32.85 12.28 6.09
N GLN A 341 -31.70 12.85 6.48
CA GLN A 341 -31.45 14.29 6.40
C GLN A 341 -30.99 14.76 5.01
N ASN A 342 -30.56 13.86 4.12
CA ASN A 342 -30.09 14.19 2.77
C ASN A 342 -30.78 13.30 1.70
N PRO A 343 -32.10 13.43 1.51
CA PRO A 343 -32.85 12.59 0.57
C PRO A 343 -32.44 12.76 -0.90
N ASP A 344 -31.87 13.91 -1.26
CA ASP A 344 -31.41 14.21 -2.62
C ASP A 344 -30.22 13.32 -3.05
N VAL A 345 -29.41 12.85 -2.09
CA VAL A 345 -28.27 11.94 -2.34
C VAL A 345 -28.76 10.56 -2.77
N LEU A 346 -29.91 10.09 -2.26
CA LEU A 346 -30.54 8.85 -2.69
C LEU A 346 -31.12 9.00 -4.11
N GLN A 347 -31.77 10.12 -4.41
CA GLN A 347 -32.34 10.37 -5.75
C GLN A 347 -31.30 10.54 -6.86
N GLN A 348 -30.05 10.87 -6.52
CA GLN A 348 -28.94 10.94 -7.48
C GLN A 348 -28.18 9.61 -7.63
N VAL A 349 -28.47 8.61 -6.81
CA VAL A 349 -27.77 7.31 -6.77
C VAL A 349 -28.64 6.15 -7.30
N THR A 350 -29.97 6.28 -7.24
CA THR A 350 -30.93 5.47 -8.02
C THR A 350 -31.22 6.10 -9.37
#